data_AF-A0AAX3H1T3-F1
#
_entry.id   AF-A0AAX3H1T3-F1
#
_cell.length_a   1.000
_cell.length_b   1.000
_cell.length_c   1.000
_cell.angle_alpha   90.00
_cell.angle_beta   90.00
_cell.angle_gamma   90.00
#
_symmetry.space_group_name_H-M   'P 1'
#
loop_
_entity.id
_entity.type
_entity.pdbx_description
1 polymer ?
#
loop_
_entity_poly.entity_id
_entity_poly.type
_entity_poly.pdbx_seq_one_letter_code
_entity_poly.pdbx_strand_id
1 'polypeptide(L)'
;MEQDFYKNIIINNGIDVLIPDEEDRIIVNNTIFNELCVGIVSESSKKAFLSIIDKLGKQGAEGVILGCTETGLLIKQNDTSIPLFDTTIIHAIEAALSSI
;
A
#
# COMPACT_ATOMS: atom_id res chain seq x y z
N MET A 1 0.91 -8.79 -3.61
CA MET A 1 2.21 -8.62 -2.92
C MET A 1 3.20 -9.72 -3.30
N GLU A 2 2.82 -11.00 -3.24
CA GLU A 2 3.77 -12.12 -3.37
C GLU A 2 4.18 -12.44 -4.82
N GLN A 3 3.24 -12.31 -5.76
CA GLN A 3 3.49 -12.59 -7.17
C GLN A 3 4.38 -11.52 -7.82
N ASP A 4 5.10 -11.94 -8.86
CA ASP A 4 6.17 -11.15 -9.46
C ASP A 4 5.71 -10.08 -10.44
N PHE A 5 4.51 -10.22 -11.03
CA PHE A 5 4.06 -9.38 -12.15
C PHE A 5 4.12 -7.87 -11.86
N TYR A 6 3.83 -7.46 -10.61
CA TYR A 6 3.85 -6.05 -10.22
C TYR A 6 5.24 -5.62 -9.70
N LYS A 7 5.85 -6.45 -8.84
CA LYS A 7 7.16 -6.16 -8.24
C LYS A 7 8.25 -6.06 -9.31
N ASN A 8 8.26 -6.97 -10.28
CA ASN A 8 9.31 -6.99 -11.30
C ASN A 8 9.28 -5.75 -12.18
N ILE A 9 8.10 -5.18 -12.45
CA ILE A 9 8.01 -3.91 -13.19
C ILE A 9 8.72 -2.81 -12.40
N ILE A 10 8.47 -2.71 -11.09
CA ILE A 10 9.09 -1.70 -10.22
C ILE A 10 10.61 -1.93 -10.11
N ILE A 11 11.03 -3.17 -9.86
CA ILE A 11 12.45 -3.56 -9.77
C ILE A 11 13.20 -3.25 -11.07
N ASN A 12 12.60 -3.55 -12.22
CA ASN A 12 13.20 -3.27 -13.52
C ASN A 12 13.34 -1.77 -13.81
N ASN A 13 12.62 -0.92 -13.09
CA ASN A 13 12.78 0.54 -13.14
C ASN A 13 13.80 1.06 -12.10
N GLY A 14 14.59 0.17 -11.49
CA GLY A 14 15.68 0.54 -10.58
C GLY A 14 15.24 0.86 -9.15
N ILE A 15 14.06 0.38 -8.73
CA ILE A 15 13.52 0.59 -7.39
C ILE A 15 13.54 -0.73 -6.63
N ASP A 16 14.22 -0.78 -5.49
CA ASP A 16 14.20 -1.93 -4.59
C ASP A 16 12.83 -2.07 -3.92
N VAL A 17 12.32 -3.31 -3.87
CA VAL A 17 10.98 -3.59 -3.35
C VAL A 17 11.06 -4.45 -2.09
N LEU A 18 10.57 -3.89 -0.98
CA LEU A 18 10.30 -4.62 0.25
C LEU A 18 8.84 -5.04 0.30
N ILE A 19 8.56 -6.21 0.88
CA ILE A 19 7.20 -6.66 1.22
C ILE A 19 7.15 -6.99 2.72
N PRO A 20 5.97 -6.87 3.38
CA PRO A 20 5.82 -7.32 4.75
C PRO A 20 6.13 -8.82 4.90
N ASP A 21 6.41 -9.27 6.12
CA ASP A 21 6.54 -10.70 6.40
C ASP A 21 5.20 -11.44 6.29
N GLU A 22 5.22 -12.76 6.45
CA GLU A 22 4.03 -13.59 6.19
C GLU A 22 2.85 -13.25 7.11
N GLU A 23 3.10 -13.04 8.40
CA GLU A 23 2.06 -12.68 9.37
C GLU A 23 1.43 -11.32 9.02
N ASP A 24 2.26 -10.33 8.70
CA ASP A 24 1.81 -9.00 8.31
C ASP A 24 1.04 -9.03 6.99
N ARG A 25 1.44 -9.86 6.02
CA ARG A 25 0.71 -10.02 4.74
C ARG A 25 -0.67 -10.65 4.95
N ILE A 26 -0.80 -11.61 5.87
CA ILE A 26 -2.10 -12.20 6.24
C ILE A 26 -3.02 -11.14 6.83
N ILE A 27 -2.50 -10.30 7.74
CA ILE A 27 -3.27 -9.19 8.33
C ILE A 27 -3.75 -8.24 7.23
N VAL A 28 -2.85 -7.77 6.36
CA VAL A 28 -3.19 -6.85 5.26
C VAL A 28 -4.27 -7.47 4.36
N ASN A 29 -4.10 -8.72 3.95
CA ASN A 29 -5.05 -9.40 3.07
C ASN A 29 -6.43 -9.57 3.73
N ASN A 30 -6.46 -9.98 5.01
CA ASN A 30 -7.71 -10.15 5.75
C ASN A 30 -8.43 -8.81 5.95
N THR A 31 -7.71 -7.75 6.30
CA THR A 31 -8.30 -6.40 6.41
C THR A 31 -8.90 -5.96 5.08
N ILE A 32 -8.22 -6.17 3.95
CA ILE A 32 -8.74 -5.79 2.63
C ILE A 32 -10.06 -6.51 2.35
N PHE A 33 -10.08 -7.85 2.40
CA PHE A 33 -11.25 -8.61 1.97
C PHE A 33 -12.39 -8.65 2.99
N ASN A 34 -12.09 -8.75 4.28
CA ASN A 34 -13.10 -8.93 5.32
C ASN A 34 -13.59 -7.60 5.92
N GLU A 35 -12.86 -6.50 5.73
CA GLU A 35 -13.28 -5.18 6.21
C GLU A 35 -13.48 -4.19 5.07
N LEU A 36 -12.41 -3.84 4.33
CA LEU A 36 -12.46 -2.71 3.40
C LEU A 36 -13.39 -2.96 2.21
N CYS A 37 -13.36 -4.14 1.60
CA CYS A 37 -14.25 -4.50 0.50
C CYS A 37 -15.73 -4.54 0.89
N VAL A 38 -16.05 -4.64 2.18
CA VAL A 38 -17.43 -4.60 2.71
C VAL A 38 -17.75 -3.26 3.42
N GLY A 39 -16.90 -2.25 3.22
CA GLY A 39 -17.12 -0.88 3.71
C GLY A 39 -16.84 -0.67 5.19
N ILE A 40 -16.15 -1.59 5.86
CA ILE A 40 -15.76 -1.47 7.26
C ILE A 40 -14.37 -0.84 7.32
N VAL A 41 -14.25 0.29 8.02
CA VAL A 41 -12.97 0.96 8.30
C VAL A 41 -12.77 0.99 9.81
N SER A 42 -11.76 0.27 10.30
CA SER A 42 -11.50 0.15 11.73
C SER A 42 -10.18 0.78 12.16
N GLU A 43 -10.19 1.42 13.33
CA GLU A 43 -8.98 2.00 13.92
C GLU A 43 -7.94 0.94 14.32
N SER A 44 -8.37 -0.29 14.62
CA SER A 44 -7.47 -1.42 14.85
C SER A 44 -6.70 -1.81 13.59
N SER A 45 -7.41 -1.93 12.46
CA SER A 45 -6.77 -2.22 11.17
C SER A 45 -5.85 -1.09 10.73
N LYS A 46 -6.26 0.18 10.97
CA LYS A 46 -5.39 1.34 10.72
C LYS A 46 -4.08 1.23 11.51
N LYS A 47 -4.15 0.96 12.81
CA LYS A 47 -2.96 0.79 13.66
C LYS A 47 -2.07 -0.36 13.21
N ALA A 48 -2.66 -1.49 12.78
CA ALA A 48 -1.91 -2.60 12.23
C ALA A 48 -1.14 -2.19 10.96
N PHE A 49 -1.80 -1.52 10.02
CA PHE A 49 -1.16 -1.00 8.80
C PHE A 49 -0.03 -0.02 9.13
N LEU A 50 -0.23 0.91 10.06
CA LEU A 50 0.82 1.85 10.48
C LEU A 50 2.02 1.14 11.13
N SER A 51 1.77 0.10 11.93
CA SER A 51 2.84 -0.71 12.52
C SER A 51 3.65 -1.44 11.44
N ILE A 52 2.99 -1.97 10.40
CA ILE A 52 3.65 -2.64 9.27
C ILE A 52 4.48 -1.63 8.47
N ILE A 53 3.93 -0.43 8.21
CA ILE A 53 4.63 0.67 7.53
C ILE A 53 5.88 1.09 8.31
N ASP A 54 5.78 1.28 9.63
CA ASP A 54 6.92 1.63 10.49
C ASP A 54 8.00 0.54 10.49
N LYS A 55 7.60 -0.73 10.54
CA LYS A 55 8.52 -1.87 10.45
C LYS A 55 9.28 -1.89 9.11
N LEU A 56 8.59 -1.65 8.01
CA LEU A 56 9.23 -1.54 6.68
C LEU A 56 10.13 -0.31 6.59
N GLY A 57 9.73 0.82 7.17
CA GLY A 57 10.56 2.02 7.28
C GLY A 57 11.87 1.76 8.02
N LYS A 58 11.83 1.01 9.12
CA LYS A 58 13.02 0.56 9.86
C LYS A 58 13.92 -0.39 9.06
N GLN A 59 13.40 -1.04 8.03
CA GLN A 59 14.17 -1.85 7.08
C GLN A 59 14.73 -1.02 5.91
N GLY A 60 14.47 0.29 5.89
CA GLY A 60 14.98 1.21 4.88
C GLY A 60 13.97 1.59 3.79
N ALA A 61 12.67 1.26 3.94
CA ALA A 61 11.67 1.72 2.99
C ALA A 61 11.51 3.25 3.02
N GLU A 62 11.79 3.90 1.89
CA GLU A 62 11.68 5.36 1.72
C GLU A 62 10.30 5.81 1.24
N GLY A 63 9.43 4.86 0.90
CA GLY A 63 8.08 5.10 0.42
C GLY A 63 7.24 3.82 0.47
N VAL A 64 5.92 3.98 0.51
CA VAL A 64 4.96 2.87 0.54
C VAL A 64 3.95 3.00 -0.57
N ILE A 65 3.82 1.95 -1.38
CA ILE A 65 2.81 1.87 -2.44
C ILE A 65 1.50 1.32 -1.84
N LEU A 66 0.43 2.10 -1.96
CA LEU A 66 -0.93 1.62 -1.68
C LEU A 66 -1.42 0.86 -2.93
N GLY A 67 -1.03 -0.41 -3.01
CA GLY A 67 -1.17 -1.24 -4.22
C GLY A 67 -2.55 -1.87 -4.43
N CYS A 68 -3.50 -1.61 -3.53
CA CYS A 68 -4.90 -2.03 -3.66
C CYS A 68 -5.77 -0.79 -3.40
N THR A 69 -6.78 -0.57 -4.24
CA THR A 69 -7.54 0.68 -4.27
C THR A 69 -8.21 1.02 -2.93
N GLU A 70 -8.54 0.00 -2.17
CA GLU A 70 -9.18 0.04 -0.86
C GLU A 70 -8.22 0.53 0.24
N THR A 71 -6.92 0.28 0.12
CA THR A 71 -5.95 0.65 1.16
C THR A 71 -5.85 2.18 1.33
N GLY A 72 -6.11 2.94 0.26
CA GLY A 72 -6.26 4.39 0.29
C GLY A 72 -7.49 4.87 1.07
N LEU A 73 -8.47 4.02 1.35
CA LEU A 73 -9.61 4.35 2.22
C LEU A 73 -9.25 4.29 3.71
N LEU A 74 -8.26 3.47 4.07
CA LEU A 74 -7.86 3.21 5.46
C LEU A 74 -6.76 4.14 5.97
N ILE A 75 -5.72 4.37 5.15
CA ILE A 75 -4.50 5.11 5.52
C ILE A 75 -4.35 6.34 4.64
N LYS A 76 -4.00 7.48 5.26
CA LYS A 76 -3.74 8.75 4.59
C LYS A 76 -2.32 9.25 4.90
N GLN A 77 -1.82 10.16 4.07
CA GLN A 77 -0.47 10.71 4.24
C GLN A 77 -0.24 11.37 5.62
N ASN A 78 -1.29 11.90 6.25
CA ASN A 78 -1.17 12.50 7.59
C ASN A 78 -1.01 11.47 8.72
N ASP A 79 -1.20 10.18 8.45
CA ASP A 79 -1.09 9.11 9.45
C ASP A 79 0.36 8.61 9.62
N THR A 80 1.26 8.94 8.69
CA THR A 80 2.67 8.47 8.70
C THR A 80 3.60 9.50 8.07
N SER A 81 4.85 9.55 8.53
CA SER A 81 5.89 10.38 7.92
C SER A 81 6.48 9.77 6.64
N ILE A 82 6.28 8.47 6.40
CA ILE A 82 6.76 7.81 5.19
C ILE A 82 5.85 8.21 4.01
N PRO A 83 6.39 8.67 2.87
CA PRO A 83 5.61 8.99 1.69
C PRO A 83 4.72 7.83 1.21
N LEU A 84 3.45 8.12 0.97
CA LEU A 84 2.48 7.16 0.43
C LEU A 84 2.22 7.44 -1.06
N PHE A 85 2.22 6.37 -1.85
CA PHE A 85 1.91 6.40 -3.28
C PHE A 85 0.59 5.67 -3.53
N ASP A 86 -0.51 6.42 -3.59
CA ASP A 86 -1.83 5.88 -3.93
C ASP A 86 -1.92 5.59 -5.42
N THR A 87 -1.82 4.30 -5.76
CA THR A 87 -1.81 3.85 -7.16
C THR A 87 -3.10 4.19 -7.88
N THR A 88 -4.23 4.23 -7.17
CA THR A 88 -5.54 4.62 -7.73
C THR A 88 -5.52 6.05 -8.21
N ILE A 89 -5.05 6.96 -7.35
CA ILE A 89 -5.02 8.40 -7.62
C ILE A 89 -4.00 8.71 -8.70
N ILE A 90 -2.78 8.15 -8.60
CA ILE A 90 -1.74 8.32 -9.60
C ILE A 90 -2.23 7.85 -10.97
N HIS A 91 -2.83 6.66 -11.04
CA HIS A 91 -3.32 6.10 -12.28
C HIS A 91 -4.48 6.92 -12.87
N ALA A 92 -5.43 7.36 -12.05
CA ALA A 92 -6.56 8.17 -12.50
C ALA A 92 -6.12 9.54 -13.04
N ILE A 93 -5.16 10.20 -12.39
CA ILE A 93 -4.59 11.48 -12.85
C ILE A 93 -3.92 11.29 -14.20
N GLU A 94 -3.05 10.28 -14.33
CA GLU A 94 -2.34 10.00 -15.58
C GLU A 94 -3.30 9.68 -16.72
N ALA A 95 -4.32 8.86 -16.47
CA ALA A 95 -5.35 8.55 -17.46
C ALA A 95 -6.10 9.80 -17.93
N ALA A 96 -6.44 10.72 -17.02
CA ALA A 96 -7.11 11.97 -17.37
C ALA A 96 -6.21 12.90 -18.20
N LEU A 97 -4.93 13.03 -17.84
CA LEU A 97 -3.97 13.87 -18.58
C LEU A 97 -3.68 13.32 -19.98
N SER A 98 -3.58 12.00 -20.12
CA SER A 98 -3.36 11.32 -21.40
C SER A 98 -4.59 11.28 -22.32
N SER A 99 -5.75 11.79 -21.87
CA SER A 99 -7.00 11.78 -22.64
C SER A 99 -7.21 13.01 -23.55
N ILE A 100 -6.25 13.95 -23.54
CA ILE A 100 -6.24 15.19 -24.31
C ILE A 100 -5.29 15.03 -25.51
#